data_AF-A0A653CFW4-F1
#
_entry.id   AF-A0A653CFW4-F1
#
_cell.length_a   1.000
_cell.length_b   1.000
_cell.length_c   1.000
_cell.angle_alpha   90.00
_cell.angle_beta   90.00
_cell.angle_gamma   90.00
#
_symmetry.space_group_name_H-M   'P 1'
#
loop_
_entity.id
_entity.type
_entity.pdbx_description
1 polymer ?
#
loop_
_entity_poly.entity_id
_entity_poly.type
_entity_poly.pdbx_seq_one_letter_code
_entity_poly.pdbx_strand_id
1 'polypeptide(L)'
;MQQKKRGFFSGGSTFGNILTGMMIYHLTSSLIGGMFRHKPYNVYNYYNMPPEAKQEIKMPSNVLTLCEGNSTNFCAQGTTSICTTNGTVLCVATMTNAVPCAEEKTLCVNATMSCPDKNDPLCQNLTKGEDKATLPVPCLTNLTVDVNLLNETSNNGNADYKYCVTQLAVAGPEYRNCTEKDLVGTTLDYRNVIAGMYSWNLTVWGMVHPYAVFNYDRPMASAGSMGGGDIVMPLDMVISCVENATKVCAPPLVPICTAYKEVMCLETLTETKYCERFNTTCVRSVLPCDAADHLQDTNSPWCSNRTEEEMFEKDGKKHVAVQIPCFANITVNSNLPSFQIHEFNGTLPEGQNSSYTYHYRYCVGTLAIPGPESEACLQVDPAAPVLQTSS
;
A
#
# COMPACT_ATOMS: atom_id res chain seq x y z
N MET A 1 16.26 0.60 -58.36
CA MET A 1 16.44 1.51 -57.19
C MET A 1 15.13 1.52 -56.40
N GLN A 2 15.04 0.67 -55.38
CA GLN A 2 13.91 0.63 -54.45
C GLN A 2 14.31 1.34 -53.16
N GLN A 3 13.62 2.42 -52.78
CA GLN A 3 13.80 3.05 -51.48
C GLN A 3 12.81 2.45 -50.47
N LYS A 4 13.39 1.71 -49.53
CA LYS A 4 12.79 1.17 -48.32
C LYS A 4 12.62 2.32 -47.32
N LYS A 5 11.39 2.75 -47.02
CA LYS A 5 11.12 3.61 -45.85
C LYS A 5 10.60 2.77 -44.69
N ARG A 6 11.22 3.02 -43.54
CA ARG A 6 11.20 2.26 -42.28
C ARG A 6 9.83 2.36 -41.63
N GLY A 7 9.40 1.26 -41.00
CA GLY A 7 8.26 1.22 -40.10
C GLY A 7 8.52 2.08 -38.86
N PHE A 8 7.49 2.81 -38.46
CA PHE A 8 7.35 3.41 -37.15
C PHE A 8 6.20 2.66 -36.47
N PHE A 9 6.54 1.83 -35.48
CA PHE A 9 5.55 1.25 -34.57
C PHE A 9 5.08 2.37 -33.63
N SER A 10 3.77 2.65 -33.65
CA SER A 10 3.10 3.59 -32.73
C SER A 10 2.12 2.79 -31.87
N GLY A 11 2.62 2.21 -30.76
CA GLY A 11 1.81 1.54 -29.74
C GLY A 11 1.31 2.55 -28.70
N GLY A 12 0.16 3.17 -28.99
CA GLY A 12 -0.39 4.29 -28.22
C GLY A 12 -1.58 3.98 -27.30
N SER A 13 -1.89 2.71 -26.98
CA SER A 13 -3.12 2.36 -26.25
C SER A 13 -2.95 2.02 -24.76
N THR A 14 -1.73 1.97 -24.23
CA THR A 14 -1.51 1.54 -22.82
C THR A 14 -1.37 2.70 -21.83
N PHE A 15 -1.07 3.92 -22.29
CA PHE A 15 -0.84 5.07 -21.40
C PHE A 15 -2.11 5.79 -20.93
N GLY A 16 -3.23 5.71 -21.68
CA GLY A 16 -4.50 6.35 -21.28
C GLY A 16 -5.18 5.71 -20.07
N ASN A 17 -5.02 4.40 -19.88
CA ASN A 17 -5.73 3.63 -18.85
C ASN A 17 -5.16 3.83 -17.44
N ILE A 18 -3.85 4.08 -17.33
CA ILE A 18 -3.18 4.37 -16.04
C ILE A 18 -3.52 5.79 -15.57
N LEU A 19 -3.59 6.75 -16.50
CA LEU A 19 -3.93 8.15 -16.21
C LEU A 19 -5.39 8.33 -15.78
N THR A 20 -6.32 7.55 -16.35
CA THR A 20 -7.74 7.56 -15.94
C THR A 20 -7.91 7.10 -14.48
N GLY A 21 -7.13 6.11 -14.03
CA GLY A 21 -7.11 5.66 -12.64
C GLY A 21 -6.51 6.69 -11.68
N MET A 22 -5.44 7.38 -12.09
CA MET A 22 -4.80 8.44 -11.31
C MET A 22 -5.67 9.72 -11.21
N MET A 23 -6.42 10.07 -12.25
CA MET A 23 -7.29 11.25 -12.24
C MET A 23 -8.50 11.07 -11.32
N ILE A 24 -9.10 9.86 -11.30
CA ILE A 24 -10.17 9.52 -10.35
C ILE A 24 -9.65 9.58 -8.89
N TYR A 25 -8.40 9.20 -8.65
CA TYR A 25 -7.76 9.35 -7.33
C TYR A 25 -7.57 10.84 -6.93
N HIS A 26 -7.17 11.71 -7.86
CA HIS A 26 -6.98 13.14 -7.61
C HIS A 26 -8.27 13.95 -7.50
N LEU A 27 -9.32 13.58 -8.26
CA LEU A 27 -10.66 14.16 -8.15
C LEU A 27 -11.36 13.76 -6.85
N THR A 28 -10.96 12.67 -6.20
CA THR A 28 -11.62 12.18 -4.98
C THR A 28 -10.86 12.50 -3.69
N SER A 29 -9.55 12.74 -3.76
CA SER A 29 -8.77 13.21 -2.59
C SER A 29 -9.01 14.67 -2.22
N SER A 30 -9.56 15.50 -3.13
CA SER A 30 -9.69 16.96 -2.92
C SER A 30 -11.13 17.49 -2.76
N LEU A 31 -12.17 16.66 -2.98
CA LEU A 31 -13.55 17.16 -3.18
C LEU A 31 -14.53 16.97 -2.02
N ILE A 32 -14.11 16.44 -0.86
CA ILE A 32 -15.01 16.29 0.30
C ILE A 32 -14.37 16.90 1.54
N GLY A 33 -14.39 18.23 1.60
CA GLY A 33 -14.14 19.03 2.80
C GLY A 33 -15.42 19.49 3.46
N GLY A 34 -16.08 18.58 4.18
CA GLY A 34 -17.05 18.94 5.22
C GLY A 34 -16.31 19.04 6.55
N MET A 35 -16.50 20.15 7.26
CA MET A 35 -15.68 20.70 8.36
C MET A 35 -15.17 19.74 9.46
N PHE A 36 -15.59 18.46 9.57
CA PHE A 36 -15.15 17.58 10.66
C PHE A 36 -14.94 16.07 10.38
N ARG A 37 -15.19 15.49 9.19
CA ARG A 37 -14.97 14.03 8.97
C ARG A 37 -14.65 13.68 7.52
N HIS A 38 -13.37 13.57 7.18
CA HIS A 38 -12.93 13.01 5.90
C HIS A 38 -12.86 11.49 6.02
N LYS A 39 -13.83 10.76 5.45
CA LYS A 39 -13.65 9.34 5.18
C LYS A 39 -12.77 9.23 3.94
N PRO A 40 -11.58 8.60 4.02
CA PRO A 40 -10.83 8.29 2.82
C PRO A 40 -11.60 7.24 2.04
N TYR A 41 -11.65 7.40 0.72
CA TYR A 41 -12.32 6.47 -0.16
C TYR A 41 -11.30 5.76 -1.03
N ASN A 42 -11.36 4.43 -1.07
CA ASN A 42 -10.65 3.64 -2.06
C ASN A 42 -11.51 3.54 -3.31
N VAL A 43 -11.02 4.06 -4.42
CA VAL A 43 -11.81 4.19 -5.63
C VAL A 43 -11.40 3.14 -6.67
N TYR A 44 -12.36 2.28 -6.99
CA TYR A 44 -12.23 1.22 -7.96
C TYR A 44 -13.03 1.54 -9.22
N ASN A 45 -12.43 1.24 -10.36
CA ASN A 45 -13.00 1.28 -11.69
C ASN A 45 -12.60 0.00 -12.43
N TYR A 46 -13.05 -0.14 -13.67
CA TYR A 46 -12.82 -1.35 -14.46
C TYR A 46 -11.35 -1.74 -14.63
N TYR A 47 -10.46 -0.75 -14.68
CA TYR A 47 -9.04 -0.93 -14.96
C TYR A 47 -8.20 -1.27 -13.73
N ASN A 48 -8.58 -0.80 -12.54
CA ASN A 48 -7.81 -1.02 -11.30
C ASN A 48 -8.46 -2.03 -10.34
N MET A 49 -9.66 -2.53 -10.62
CA MET A 49 -10.29 -3.53 -9.77
C MET A 49 -9.66 -4.92 -9.99
N PRO A 50 -9.28 -5.61 -8.90
CA PRO A 50 -8.72 -6.95 -9.00
C PRO A 50 -9.72 -7.92 -9.67
N PRO A 51 -9.26 -8.80 -10.57
CA PRO A 51 -10.15 -9.67 -11.37
C PRO A 51 -11.09 -10.53 -10.53
N GLU A 52 -10.63 -10.95 -9.35
CA GLU A 52 -11.37 -11.77 -8.39
C GLU A 52 -12.60 -11.06 -7.81
N ALA A 53 -12.60 -9.72 -7.83
CA ALA A 53 -13.65 -8.88 -7.27
C ALA A 53 -14.72 -8.44 -8.30
N LYS A 54 -14.59 -8.82 -9.58
CA LYS A 54 -15.54 -8.47 -10.65
C LYS A 54 -16.84 -9.31 -10.64
N GLN A 55 -17.20 -9.85 -9.49
CA GLN A 55 -18.42 -10.66 -9.33
C GLN A 55 -19.66 -9.77 -9.26
N GLU A 56 -20.81 -10.30 -9.71
CA GLU A 56 -22.10 -9.63 -9.59
C GLU A 56 -22.37 -9.26 -8.14
N ILE A 57 -22.67 -7.98 -7.90
CA ILE A 57 -23.01 -7.45 -6.58
C ILE A 57 -24.52 -7.62 -6.40
N LYS A 58 -24.91 -8.45 -5.44
CA LYS A 58 -26.31 -8.55 -5.02
C LYS A 58 -26.47 -7.85 -3.69
N MET A 59 -27.28 -6.78 -3.67
CA MET A 59 -27.53 -6.02 -2.45
C MET A 59 -29.05 -5.87 -2.25
N PRO A 60 -29.55 -6.08 -1.02
CA PRO A 60 -30.95 -5.81 -0.74
C PRO A 60 -31.19 -4.29 -0.71
N SER A 61 -32.37 -3.84 -1.14
CA SER A 61 -32.72 -2.42 -1.21
C SER A 61 -32.59 -1.68 0.12
N ASN A 62 -32.80 -2.35 1.25
CA ASN A 62 -32.72 -1.74 2.58
C ASN A 62 -31.30 -1.29 2.98
N VAL A 63 -30.25 -1.71 2.25
CA VAL A 63 -28.88 -1.23 2.48
C VAL A 63 -28.44 -0.15 1.50
N LEU A 64 -29.32 0.29 0.60
CA LEU A 64 -29.04 1.24 -0.47
C LEU A 64 -29.89 2.50 -0.32
N THR A 65 -29.27 3.65 -0.53
CA THR A 65 -29.94 4.95 -0.62
C THR A 65 -29.31 5.75 -1.76
N LEU A 66 -30.02 6.73 -2.30
CA LEU A 66 -29.37 7.73 -3.14
C LEU A 66 -28.37 8.52 -2.29
N CYS A 67 -27.17 8.77 -2.84
CA CYS A 67 -26.21 9.62 -2.15
C CYS A 67 -26.71 11.06 -2.11
N GLU A 68 -26.45 11.74 -0.99
CA GLU A 68 -26.74 13.16 -0.81
C GLU A 68 -25.44 13.97 -0.67
N GLY A 69 -25.54 15.29 -0.93
CA GLY A 69 -24.42 16.22 -0.75
C GLY A 69 -23.22 15.92 -1.64
N ASN A 70 -22.01 16.11 -1.13
CA ASN A 70 -20.78 16.01 -1.92
C ASN A 70 -20.47 14.60 -2.42
N SER A 71 -21.09 13.56 -1.86
CA SER A 71 -20.90 12.18 -2.33
C SER A 71 -21.46 11.94 -3.73
N THR A 72 -22.29 12.84 -4.26
CA THR A 72 -22.73 12.78 -5.67
C THR A 72 -21.59 13.10 -6.64
N ASN A 73 -20.55 13.81 -6.19
CA ASN A 73 -19.43 14.24 -7.03
C ASN A 73 -18.46 13.10 -7.38
N PHE A 74 -18.57 11.95 -6.70
CA PHE A 74 -17.78 10.75 -7.04
C PHE A 74 -18.12 10.20 -8.42
N CYS A 75 -19.34 10.45 -8.90
CA CYS A 75 -19.88 9.82 -10.08
C CYS A 75 -19.92 10.79 -11.25
N ALA A 76 -19.43 10.34 -12.41
CA ALA A 76 -19.49 11.11 -13.64
C ALA A 76 -20.95 11.37 -14.06
N GLN A 77 -21.19 12.46 -14.79
CA GLN A 77 -22.52 12.78 -15.30
C GLN A 77 -22.98 11.67 -16.24
N GLY A 78 -24.25 11.25 -16.15
CA GLY A 78 -24.76 10.06 -16.85
C GLY A 78 -24.76 8.79 -16.00
N THR A 79 -24.16 8.84 -14.81
CA THR A 79 -24.32 7.81 -13.77
C THR A 79 -25.01 8.41 -12.54
N THR A 80 -25.62 7.56 -11.74
CA THR A 80 -26.28 7.92 -10.48
C THR A 80 -25.49 7.37 -9.31
N SER A 81 -25.30 8.19 -8.29
CA SER A 81 -24.61 7.81 -7.05
C SER A 81 -25.57 7.11 -6.09
N ILE A 82 -25.32 5.83 -5.83
CA ILE A 82 -26.02 5.05 -4.80
C ILE A 82 -25.05 4.83 -3.63
N CYS A 83 -25.48 5.22 -2.44
CA CYS A 83 -24.73 5.05 -1.21
C CYS A 83 -25.25 3.83 -0.46
N THR A 84 -24.34 3.04 0.06
CA THR A 84 -24.66 1.94 0.98
C THR A 84 -24.67 2.42 2.43
N THR A 85 -25.24 1.62 3.34
CA THR A 85 -25.23 1.91 4.79
C THR A 85 -23.83 1.96 5.42
N ASN A 86 -22.83 1.30 4.82
CA ASN A 86 -21.43 1.39 5.26
C ASN A 86 -20.67 2.59 4.62
N GLY A 87 -21.37 3.45 3.88
CA GLY A 87 -20.82 4.67 3.30
C GLY A 87 -20.09 4.50 1.97
N THR A 88 -20.09 3.29 1.40
CA THR A 88 -19.58 3.03 0.04
C THR A 88 -20.47 3.70 -1.00
N VAL A 89 -19.87 4.33 -2.00
CA VAL A 89 -20.55 4.97 -3.12
C VAL A 89 -20.42 4.10 -4.36
N LEU A 90 -21.56 3.76 -4.97
CA LEU A 90 -21.69 3.03 -6.23
C LEU A 90 -22.12 4.03 -7.30
N CYS A 91 -21.31 4.21 -8.33
CA CYS A 91 -21.71 4.97 -9.51
C CYS A 91 -22.35 4.01 -10.50
N VAL A 92 -23.67 4.15 -10.68
CA VAL A 92 -24.44 3.18 -11.45
C VAL A 92 -25.15 3.82 -12.63
N ALA A 93 -25.36 3.03 -13.68
CA ALA A 93 -26.22 3.36 -14.79
C ALA A 93 -27.18 2.20 -15.05
N THR A 94 -28.35 2.49 -15.60
CA THR A 94 -29.32 1.45 -15.95
C THR A 94 -28.74 0.57 -17.05
N MET A 95 -29.00 -0.74 -17.01
CA MET A 95 -28.50 -1.66 -18.04
C MET A 95 -29.08 -1.36 -19.43
N THR A 96 -30.22 -0.66 -19.50
CA THR A 96 -30.81 -0.13 -20.74
C THR A 96 -29.93 0.92 -21.42
N ASN A 97 -29.12 1.65 -20.66
CA ASN A 97 -28.16 2.63 -21.16
C ASN A 97 -26.78 2.03 -21.47
N ALA A 98 -26.58 0.74 -21.20
CA ALA A 98 -25.32 0.05 -21.39
C ALA A 98 -25.23 -0.53 -22.81
N VAL A 99 -24.16 -0.19 -23.53
CA VAL A 99 -23.86 -0.63 -24.91
C VAL A 99 -22.54 -1.39 -24.95
N PRO A 100 -22.33 -2.34 -25.86
CA PRO A 100 -21.03 -3.01 -25.99
C PRO A 100 -19.89 -2.02 -26.26
N CYS A 101 -18.79 -2.13 -25.53
CA CYS A 101 -17.59 -1.31 -25.75
C CYS A 101 -16.91 -1.67 -27.08
N ALA A 102 -16.30 -0.69 -27.77
CA ALA A 102 -15.68 -0.90 -29.07
C ALA A 102 -14.43 -1.82 -29.03
N GLU A 103 -13.68 -1.79 -27.94
CA GLU A 103 -12.38 -2.47 -27.82
C GLU A 103 -12.39 -3.64 -26.83
N GLU A 104 -13.52 -3.89 -26.17
CA GLU A 104 -13.60 -4.83 -25.05
C GLU A 104 -14.87 -5.69 -25.05
N LYS A 105 -14.79 -6.88 -24.45
CA LYS A 105 -15.95 -7.78 -24.24
C LYS A 105 -16.85 -7.35 -23.06
N THR A 106 -16.81 -6.08 -22.68
CA THR A 106 -17.59 -5.53 -21.57
C THR A 106 -18.64 -4.55 -22.09
N LEU A 107 -19.61 -4.24 -21.24
CA LEU A 107 -20.59 -3.18 -21.50
C LEU A 107 -20.00 -1.85 -21.07
N CYS A 108 -20.37 -0.78 -21.76
CA CYS A 108 -19.97 0.60 -21.51
C CYS A 108 -21.22 1.46 -21.38
N VAL A 109 -21.12 2.51 -20.58
CA VAL A 109 -22.13 3.57 -20.51
C VAL A 109 -21.49 4.90 -20.86
N ASN A 110 -22.23 5.75 -21.55
CA ASN A 110 -21.72 7.07 -21.89
C ASN A 110 -21.77 7.95 -20.64
N ALA A 111 -20.60 8.36 -20.16
CA ALA A 111 -20.49 9.29 -19.06
C ALA A 111 -19.83 10.60 -19.53
N THR A 112 -20.31 11.72 -19.02
CA THR A 112 -19.74 13.03 -19.29
C THR A 112 -18.87 13.46 -18.12
N MET A 113 -17.60 13.76 -18.40
CA MET A 113 -16.63 14.25 -17.43
C MET A 113 -16.26 15.70 -17.73
N SER A 114 -15.94 16.46 -16.68
CA SER A 114 -15.40 17.81 -16.83
C SER A 114 -13.92 17.72 -17.20
N CYS A 115 -13.49 18.55 -18.14
CA CYS A 115 -12.11 18.62 -18.64
C CYS A 115 -11.49 19.97 -18.27
N PRO A 116 -11.09 20.18 -17.00
CA PRO A 116 -10.47 21.43 -16.56
C PRO A 116 -9.07 21.63 -17.16
N ASP A 117 -8.34 20.53 -17.44
CA ASP A 117 -7.08 20.56 -18.16
C ASP A 117 -7.27 20.04 -19.59
N LYS A 118 -6.94 20.89 -20.58
CA LYS A 118 -7.05 20.57 -22.01
C LYS A 118 -5.92 19.68 -22.49
N ASN A 119 -4.85 19.52 -21.70
CA ASN A 119 -3.75 18.63 -22.01
C ASN A 119 -4.00 17.20 -21.55
N ASP A 120 -5.05 16.96 -20.76
CA ASP A 120 -5.45 15.62 -20.33
C ASP A 120 -5.71 14.74 -21.56
N PRO A 121 -5.09 13.56 -21.69
CA PRO A 121 -5.30 12.64 -22.80
C PRO A 121 -6.76 12.31 -23.10
N LEU A 122 -7.61 12.29 -22.08
CA LEU A 122 -9.05 12.03 -22.21
C LEU A 122 -9.81 13.23 -22.81
N CYS A 123 -9.20 14.40 -22.78
CA CYS A 123 -9.76 15.69 -23.21
C CYS A 123 -9.13 16.19 -24.53
N GLN A 124 -8.14 15.49 -25.09
CA GLN A 124 -7.41 15.91 -26.30
C GLN A 124 -8.28 16.00 -27.56
N ASN A 125 -9.40 15.27 -27.59
CA ASN A 125 -10.33 15.26 -28.72
C ASN A 125 -11.43 16.33 -28.63
N LEU A 126 -11.40 17.18 -27.60
CA LEU A 126 -12.40 18.24 -27.44
C LEU A 126 -12.18 19.40 -28.39
N THR A 127 -13.29 19.91 -28.94
CA THR A 127 -13.27 21.08 -29.81
C THR A 127 -12.91 22.32 -29.00
N LYS A 128 -12.24 23.33 -29.60
CA LYS A 128 -11.91 24.58 -28.90
C LYS A 128 -13.19 25.25 -28.37
N GLY A 129 -13.39 25.18 -27.05
CA GLY A 129 -14.55 25.77 -26.35
C GLY A 129 -15.41 24.76 -25.59
N GLU A 130 -15.14 23.46 -25.71
CA GLU A 130 -15.79 22.42 -24.91
C GLU A 130 -14.98 22.13 -23.64
N ASP A 131 -15.64 22.21 -22.49
CA ASP A 131 -15.03 21.89 -21.18
C ASP A 131 -15.53 20.55 -20.63
N LYS A 132 -16.22 19.76 -21.46
CA LYS A 132 -16.79 18.45 -21.10
C LYS A 132 -16.56 17.43 -22.21
N ALA A 133 -16.05 16.25 -21.83
CA ALA A 133 -15.92 15.11 -22.72
C ALA A 133 -16.95 14.04 -22.38
N THR A 134 -17.61 13.48 -23.39
CA THR A 134 -18.43 12.28 -23.25
C THR A 134 -17.62 11.08 -23.70
N LEU A 135 -17.40 10.15 -22.79
CA LEU A 135 -16.53 8.99 -23.00
C LEU A 135 -17.28 7.71 -22.61
N PRO A 136 -17.06 6.61 -23.34
CA PRO A 136 -17.61 5.32 -22.96
C PRO A 136 -16.85 4.80 -21.74
N VAL A 137 -17.55 4.65 -20.61
CA VAL A 137 -16.97 4.12 -19.37
C VAL A 137 -17.39 2.66 -19.21
N PRO A 138 -16.45 1.70 -19.12
CA PRO A 138 -16.76 0.29 -18.96
C PRO A 138 -17.44 -0.01 -17.62
N CYS A 139 -18.39 -0.94 -17.65
CA CYS A 139 -19.02 -1.51 -16.47
C CYS A 139 -17.99 -2.35 -15.71
N LEU A 140 -17.76 -1.98 -14.46
CA LEU A 140 -16.98 -2.69 -13.48
C LEU A 140 -17.57 -4.06 -13.16
N THR A 141 -18.86 -4.04 -12.83
CA THR A 141 -19.68 -5.19 -12.44
C THR A 141 -21.16 -4.82 -12.58
N ASN A 142 -22.03 -5.82 -12.43
CA ASN A 142 -23.46 -5.63 -12.39
C ASN A 142 -23.94 -5.59 -10.94
N LEU A 143 -24.78 -4.61 -10.62
CA LEU A 143 -25.51 -4.51 -9.37
C LEU A 143 -26.94 -4.99 -9.62
N THR A 144 -27.38 -5.99 -8.84
CA THR A 144 -28.76 -6.50 -8.87
C THR A 144 -29.44 -6.18 -7.55
N VAL A 145 -30.61 -5.53 -7.63
CA VAL A 145 -31.39 -5.08 -6.47
C VAL A 145 -32.88 -5.40 -6.66
N ASP A 146 -33.59 -5.56 -5.55
CA ASP A 146 -35.00 -5.94 -5.49
C ASP A 146 -35.98 -4.76 -5.58
N VAL A 147 -35.47 -3.52 -5.65
CA VAL A 147 -36.27 -2.29 -5.78
C VAL A 147 -35.67 -1.36 -6.82
N ASN A 148 -36.54 -0.66 -7.55
CA ASN A 148 -36.12 0.35 -8.49
C ASN A 148 -35.62 1.62 -7.79
N LEU A 149 -34.31 1.82 -7.78
CA LEU A 149 -33.67 2.97 -7.13
C LEU A 149 -33.69 4.24 -8.02
N LEU A 150 -33.90 4.08 -9.33
CA LEU A 150 -33.82 5.17 -10.32
C LEU A 150 -35.18 5.54 -10.94
N ASN A 151 -36.27 5.04 -10.35
CA ASN A 151 -37.65 5.37 -10.71
C ASN A 151 -37.98 5.15 -12.21
N GLU A 152 -37.37 4.15 -12.85
CA GLU A 152 -37.83 3.70 -14.18
C GLU A 152 -39.28 3.18 -14.10
N THR A 153 -40.14 3.59 -15.04
CA THR A 153 -41.55 3.14 -15.12
C THR A 153 -41.65 1.69 -15.59
N SER A 154 -41.16 0.74 -14.80
CA SER A 154 -41.32 -0.70 -15.04
C SER A 154 -42.39 -1.27 -14.12
N ASN A 155 -43.55 -1.58 -14.71
CA ASN A 155 -44.78 -2.00 -14.03
C ASN A 155 -44.80 -3.49 -13.62
N ASN A 156 -43.64 -4.11 -13.40
CA ASN A 156 -43.54 -5.54 -13.10
C ASN A 156 -43.11 -5.74 -11.65
N GLY A 157 -44.07 -6.00 -10.76
CA GLY A 157 -43.89 -6.11 -9.31
C GLY A 157 -43.12 -7.34 -8.80
N ASN A 158 -42.17 -7.88 -9.56
CA ASN A 158 -41.28 -8.99 -9.17
C ASN A 158 -39.96 -9.04 -10.00
N ALA A 159 -39.56 -7.95 -10.63
CA ALA A 159 -38.34 -7.93 -11.45
C ALA A 159 -37.14 -7.44 -10.63
N ASP A 160 -36.09 -8.26 -10.56
CA ASP A 160 -34.77 -7.81 -10.14
C ASP A 160 -34.28 -6.70 -11.10
N TYR A 161 -33.95 -5.53 -10.56
CA TYR A 161 -33.41 -4.42 -11.33
C TYR A 161 -31.89 -4.55 -11.42
N LYS A 162 -31.38 -4.48 -12.65
CA LYS A 162 -29.95 -4.59 -12.94
C LYS A 162 -29.38 -3.25 -13.35
N TYR A 163 -28.29 -2.88 -12.70
CA TYR A 163 -27.53 -1.67 -12.98
C TYR A 163 -26.08 -2.03 -13.33
N CYS A 164 -25.51 -1.30 -14.27
CA CYS A 164 -24.09 -1.31 -14.55
C CYS A 164 -23.39 -0.42 -13.53
N VAL A 165 -22.51 -0.99 -12.70
CA VAL A 165 -21.62 -0.22 -11.82
C VAL A 165 -20.42 0.20 -12.65
N THR A 166 -20.13 1.49 -12.78
CA THR A 166 -18.95 2.00 -13.49
C THR A 166 -17.77 2.23 -12.56
N GLN A 167 -18.07 2.64 -11.33
CA GLN A 167 -17.10 3.02 -10.31
C GLN A 167 -17.64 2.71 -8.92
N LEU A 168 -16.74 2.35 -8.02
CA LEU A 168 -17.00 2.00 -6.64
C LEU A 168 -16.04 2.80 -5.76
N ALA A 169 -16.54 3.69 -4.92
CA ALA A 169 -15.74 4.33 -3.88
C ALA A 169 -16.07 3.65 -2.55
N VAL A 170 -15.20 2.74 -2.10
CA VAL A 170 -15.36 2.05 -0.83
C VAL A 170 -14.87 2.96 0.28
N ALA A 171 -15.73 3.24 1.27
CA ALA A 171 -15.32 3.99 2.44
C ALA A 171 -14.23 3.18 3.18
N GLY A 172 -13.03 3.74 3.28
CA GLY A 172 -11.97 3.20 4.13
C GLY A 172 -12.35 3.31 5.61
N PRO A 173 -11.58 2.69 6.52
CA PRO A 173 -11.75 2.91 7.95
C PRO A 173 -11.64 4.41 8.26
N GLU A 174 -12.39 4.87 9.27
CA GLU A 174 -12.29 6.25 9.76
C GLU A 174 -10.90 6.46 10.38
N TYR A 175 -9.95 7.00 9.60
CA TYR A 175 -8.65 7.36 10.17
C TYR A 175 -8.81 8.57 11.09
N ARG A 176 -8.35 8.42 12.32
CA ARG A 176 -8.18 9.55 13.24
C ARG A 176 -6.99 10.40 12.79
N ASN A 177 -6.99 11.68 13.12
CA ASN A 177 -5.77 12.49 13.03
C ASN A 177 -4.77 11.99 14.06
N CYS A 178 -3.49 11.91 13.69
CA CYS A 178 -2.44 11.54 14.62
C CYS A 178 -2.31 12.59 15.72
N THR A 179 -2.25 12.13 16.96
CA THR A 179 -1.87 12.97 18.10
C THR A 179 -0.35 13.10 18.14
N GLU A 180 0.16 14.10 18.87
CA GLU A 180 1.60 14.24 19.09
C GLU A 180 2.22 12.96 19.66
N LYS A 181 1.50 12.24 20.54
CA LYS A 181 1.94 10.94 21.07
C LYS A 181 2.09 9.86 19.99
N ASP A 182 1.23 9.86 18.98
CA ASP A 182 1.33 8.93 17.85
C ASP A 182 2.56 9.27 16.98
N LEU A 183 2.96 10.54 16.94
CA LEU A 183 4.13 11.03 16.22
C LEU A 183 5.45 10.87 17.00
N VAL A 184 5.42 10.86 18.34
CA VAL A 184 6.60 10.67 19.20
C VAL A 184 7.27 9.30 18.95
N GLY A 185 6.56 8.33 18.37
CA GLY A 185 7.11 7.05 17.91
C GLY A 185 7.78 7.06 16.52
N THR A 186 7.79 8.17 15.79
CA THR A 186 8.34 8.22 14.42
C THR A 186 9.86 8.39 14.36
N THR A 187 10.49 8.72 15.49
CA THR A 187 11.96 8.74 15.65
C THR A 187 12.54 7.39 16.07
N LEU A 188 11.69 6.36 16.16
CA LEU A 188 12.09 5.03 16.60
C LEU A 188 12.93 4.33 15.52
N ASP A 189 14.22 4.23 15.79
CA ASP A 189 15.23 3.46 15.05
C ASP A 189 15.42 2.06 15.67
N TYR A 190 16.25 1.20 15.05
CA TYR A 190 16.60 -0.15 15.49
C TYR A 190 17.12 -0.17 16.93
N ARG A 191 17.68 0.95 17.40
CA ARG A 191 18.07 1.14 18.79
C ARG A 191 16.87 0.89 19.70
N ASN A 192 15.72 1.49 19.46
CA ASN A 192 14.60 1.28 20.38
C ASN A 192 14.12 -0.18 20.40
N VAL A 193 14.18 -0.85 19.25
CA VAL A 193 13.81 -2.26 19.12
C VAL A 193 14.68 -3.17 19.98
N ILE A 194 16.01 -3.05 19.87
CA ILE A 194 16.91 -3.94 20.63
C ILE A 194 16.82 -3.57 22.15
N ALA A 195 16.30 -2.38 22.52
CA ALA A 195 16.18 -1.89 23.90
C ALA A 195 14.87 -2.37 24.55
N GLY A 196 14.08 -3.15 23.83
CA GLY A 196 12.82 -3.71 24.30
C GLY A 196 11.60 -2.83 24.01
N MET A 197 11.73 -1.81 23.15
CA MET A 197 10.56 -1.09 22.64
C MET A 197 9.98 -1.84 21.44
N TYR A 198 8.92 -2.57 21.68
CA TYR A 198 8.31 -3.47 20.69
C TYR A 198 7.07 -2.91 20.00
N SER A 199 6.80 -1.62 20.18
CA SER A 199 5.77 -0.88 19.46
C SER A 199 6.47 0.20 18.66
N TRP A 200 6.16 0.27 17.37
CA TRP A 200 6.82 1.14 16.44
C TRP A 200 5.80 1.81 15.53
N ASN A 201 6.00 3.07 15.15
CA ASN A 201 5.08 3.78 14.28
C ASN A 201 5.80 4.14 12.98
N LEU A 202 5.38 3.54 11.87
CA LEU A 202 5.94 3.78 10.56
C LEU A 202 5.09 4.82 9.81
N THR A 203 5.73 5.94 9.44
CA THR A 203 5.10 6.94 8.57
C THR A 203 5.35 6.59 7.11
N VAL A 204 4.27 6.32 6.36
CA VAL A 204 4.27 6.11 4.91
C VAL A 204 3.22 7.01 4.28
N TRP A 205 3.61 7.86 3.32
CA TRP A 205 2.69 8.72 2.55
C TRP A 205 1.73 9.57 3.41
N GLY A 206 2.21 10.10 4.54
CA GLY A 206 1.39 10.91 5.45
C GLY A 206 0.42 10.10 6.33
N MET A 207 0.48 8.77 6.29
CA MET A 207 -0.18 7.90 7.25
C MET A 207 0.83 7.34 8.24
N VAL A 208 0.47 7.27 9.51
CA VAL A 208 1.24 6.61 10.55
C VAL A 208 0.59 5.29 10.87
N HIS A 209 1.30 4.20 10.60
CA HIS A 209 0.86 2.85 10.90
C HIS A 209 1.56 2.34 12.17
N PRO A 210 0.82 1.82 13.15
CA PRO A 210 1.45 1.09 14.24
C PRO A 210 1.98 -0.24 13.74
N TYR A 211 3.10 -0.67 14.29
CA TYR A 211 3.78 -1.92 14.02
C TYR A 211 4.11 -2.60 15.35
N ALA A 212 3.84 -3.91 15.42
CA ALA A 212 4.32 -4.77 16.48
C ALA A 212 5.68 -5.33 16.06
N VAL A 213 6.69 -5.13 16.90
CA VAL A 213 8.05 -5.59 16.63
C VAL A 213 8.35 -6.82 17.49
N PHE A 214 8.95 -7.81 16.85
CA PHE A 214 9.33 -9.11 17.40
C PHE A 214 10.82 -9.35 17.19
N ASN A 215 11.45 -9.94 18.20
CA ASN A 215 12.85 -10.34 18.18
C ASN A 215 13.03 -11.54 19.11
N TYR A 216 14.28 -11.90 19.42
CA TYR A 216 14.58 -13.02 20.31
C TYR A 216 13.99 -12.88 21.72
N ASP A 217 14.01 -11.68 22.29
CA ASP A 217 13.51 -11.44 23.65
C ASP A 217 11.96 -11.38 23.71
N ARG A 218 11.32 -11.02 22.59
CA ARG A 218 9.86 -11.05 22.41
C ARG A 218 9.49 -11.80 21.13
N PRO A 219 9.57 -13.15 21.13
CA PRO A 219 9.20 -13.93 19.98
C PRO A 219 7.69 -13.84 19.75
N MET A 220 7.26 -14.02 18.50
CA MET A 220 5.83 -14.14 18.19
C MET A 220 5.25 -15.35 18.93
N ALA A 221 4.06 -15.22 19.55
CA ALA A 221 3.47 -16.30 20.34
C ALA A 221 3.27 -17.60 19.54
N SER A 222 3.11 -17.51 18.22
CA SER A 222 3.06 -18.66 17.31
C SER A 222 4.39 -19.40 17.22
N ALA A 223 5.54 -18.75 17.42
CA ALA A 223 6.87 -19.36 17.33
C ALA A 223 7.12 -20.42 18.41
N GLY A 224 6.45 -20.31 19.57
CA GLY A 224 6.49 -21.35 20.61
C GLY A 224 5.69 -22.62 20.27
N SER A 225 4.71 -22.53 19.37
CA SER A 225 3.92 -23.68 18.89
C SER A 225 4.36 -24.17 17.50
N MET A 226 4.98 -23.30 16.71
CA MET A 226 5.68 -23.61 15.48
C MET A 226 7.10 -24.04 15.84
N GLY A 227 7.24 -25.23 16.43
CA GLY A 227 8.53 -25.76 16.86
C GLY A 227 9.58 -25.67 15.74
N GLY A 228 10.50 -24.70 15.85
CA GLY A 228 11.67 -24.54 14.99
C GLY A 228 11.41 -24.61 13.48
N GLY A 229 10.19 -24.32 13.02
CA GLY A 229 9.82 -24.47 11.62
C GLY A 229 10.50 -23.40 10.77
N ASP A 230 11.30 -23.80 9.79
CA ASP A 230 11.80 -22.89 8.77
C ASP A 230 10.61 -22.26 8.04
N ILE A 231 10.49 -20.93 8.11
CA ILE A 231 9.49 -20.19 7.33
C ILE A 231 9.90 -20.29 5.87
N VAL A 232 9.04 -20.78 4.99
CA VAL A 232 9.34 -20.86 3.55
C VAL A 232 8.61 -19.73 2.84
N MET A 233 9.35 -18.83 2.20
CA MET A 233 8.81 -17.68 1.50
C MET A 233 9.21 -17.72 0.02
N PRO A 234 8.28 -17.52 -0.92
CA PRO A 234 8.61 -17.36 -2.31
C PRO A 234 9.20 -15.95 -2.58
N LEU A 235 10.13 -15.85 -3.53
CA LEU A 235 10.85 -14.60 -3.79
C LEU A 235 9.94 -13.45 -4.28
N ASP A 236 8.79 -13.74 -4.89
CA ASP A 236 7.81 -12.74 -5.34
C ASP A 236 7.07 -12.04 -4.19
N MET A 237 7.15 -12.58 -2.97
CA MET A 237 6.66 -11.89 -1.77
C MET A 237 7.63 -10.83 -1.24
N VAL A 238 8.88 -10.83 -1.69
CA VAL A 238 9.95 -9.94 -1.21
C VAL A 238 9.98 -8.66 -2.07
N ILE A 239 9.86 -7.51 -1.42
CA ILE A 239 9.93 -6.18 -2.04
C ILE A 239 10.92 -5.28 -1.28
N SER A 240 11.39 -4.21 -1.93
CA SER A 240 12.24 -3.22 -1.26
C SER A 240 11.44 -2.45 -0.21
N CYS A 241 12.08 -2.16 0.92
CA CYS A 241 11.49 -1.32 1.95
C CYS A 241 11.56 0.16 1.59
N VAL A 242 10.55 0.91 2.04
CA VAL A 242 10.61 2.38 2.07
C VAL A 242 11.70 2.85 3.06
N GLU A 243 12.32 4.01 2.81
CA GLU A 243 13.46 4.50 3.59
C GLU A 243 13.19 4.61 5.11
N ASN A 244 11.95 4.91 5.51
CA ASN A 244 11.63 4.94 6.94
C ASN A 244 11.55 3.55 7.56
N ALA A 245 11.21 2.53 6.77
CA ALA A 245 11.09 1.16 7.26
C ALA A 245 12.45 0.49 7.47
N THR A 246 13.48 0.91 6.72
CA THR A 246 14.83 0.38 6.88
C THR A 246 15.43 0.68 8.26
N LYS A 247 14.97 1.76 8.92
CA LYS A 247 15.40 2.17 10.26
C LYS A 247 15.11 1.12 11.34
N VAL A 248 14.17 0.19 11.13
CA VAL A 248 13.90 -0.85 12.13
C VAL A 248 15.03 -1.89 12.21
N CYS A 249 15.90 -1.96 11.20
CA CYS A 249 16.95 -2.96 11.07
C CYS A 249 18.32 -2.44 11.51
N ALA A 250 18.90 -3.13 12.49
CA ALA A 250 20.26 -2.83 12.94
C ALA A 250 21.30 -3.36 11.94
N PRO A 251 22.33 -2.57 11.58
CA PRO A 251 23.41 -3.05 10.71
C PRO A 251 24.11 -4.28 11.30
N PRO A 252 24.52 -5.29 10.51
CA PRO A 252 24.47 -5.38 9.06
C PRO A 252 23.17 -5.99 8.51
N LEU A 253 22.12 -6.18 9.33
CA LEU A 253 20.87 -6.80 8.87
C LEU A 253 20.28 -6.03 7.69
N VAL A 254 19.89 -6.75 6.65
CA VAL A 254 19.25 -6.21 5.45
C VAL A 254 17.75 -6.06 5.68
N PRO A 255 17.19 -4.84 5.55
CA PRO A 255 15.76 -4.63 5.61
C PRO A 255 15.08 -5.15 4.35
N ILE A 256 14.14 -6.07 4.51
CA ILE A 256 13.32 -6.63 3.45
C ILE A 256 11.85 -6.48 3.82
N CYS A 257 11.06 -5.99 2.88
CA CYS A 257 9.64 -5.83 3.09
C CYS A 257 8.87 -6.92 2.36
N THR A 258 7.72 -7.31 2.88
CA THR A 258 6.85 -8.29 2.22
C THR A 258 5.68 -7.61 1.52
N ALA A 259 5.01 -8.33 0.61
CA ALA A 259 3.74 -7.90 0.03
C ALA A 259 2.65 -7.61 1.10
N TYR A 260 2.80 -8.14 2.31
CA TYR A 260 1.92 -7.89 3.45
C TYR A 260 2.35 -6.69 4.31
N LYS A 261 3.27 -5.85 3.80
CA LYS A 261 3.81 -4.66 4.48
C LYS A 261 4.58 -4.98 5.78
N GLU A 262 5.01 -6.23 5.97
CA GLU A 262 5.89 -6.64 7.07
C GLU A 262 7.32 -6.20 6.76
N VAL A 263 8.12 -5.95 7.79
CA VAL A 263 9.54 -5.62 7.67
C VAL A 263 10.36 -6.71 8.37
N MET A 264 11.25 -7.36 7.63
CA MET A 264 12.17 -8.38 8.14
C MET A 264 13.60 -7.87 8.04
N CYS A 265 14.35 -8.05 9.12
CA CYS A 265 15.77 -7.71 9.18
C CYS A 265 16.58 -9.00 9.08
N LEU A 266 17.15 -9.24 7.90
CA LEU A 266 17.70 -10.53 7.50
C LEU A 266 19.23 -10.51 7.42
N GLU A 267 19.86 -11.64 7.72
CA GLU A 267 21.26 -11.90 7.38
C GLU A 267 21.41 -13.33 6.87
N THR A 268 22.35 -13.55 5.97
CA THR A 268 22.67 -14.89 5.47
C THR A 268 23.15 -15.80 6.61
N LEU A 269 22.66 -17.04 6.69
CA LEU A 269 23.09 -17.95 7.76
C LEU A 269 24.60 -18.23 7.75
N THR A 270 25.25 -18.15 6.59
CA THR A 270 26.70 -18.31 6.44
C THR A 270 27.52 -17.22 7.13
N GLU A 271 26.95 -16.02 7.30
CA GLU A 271 27.59 -14.89 7.98
C GLU A 271 27.26 -14.83 9.48
N THR A 272 26.40 -15.73 9.96
CA THR A 272 26.04 -15.83 11.38
C THR A 272 27.06 -16.67 12.17
N LYS A 273 27.15 -16.44 13.48
CA LYS A 273 27.98 -17.23 14.40
C LYS A 273 27.16 -17.73 15.57
N TYR A 274 27.49 -18.91 16.08
CA TYR A 274 26.84 -19.42 17.28
C TYR A 274 27.14 -18.55 18.50
N CYS A 275 26.11 -18.22 19.27
CA CYS A 275 26.16 -17.46 20.51
C CYS A 275 25.74 -18.34 21.68
N GLU A 276 26.70 -18.71 22.51
CA GLU A 276 26.44 -19.50 23.72
C GLU A 276 25.44 -18.80 24.66
N ARG A 277 25.54 -17.47 24.80
CA ARG A 277 24.66 -16.68 25.68
C ARG A 277 23.17 -16.88 25.39
N PHE A 278 22.82 -16.98 24.11
CA PHE A 278 21.43 -17.11 23.67
C PHE A 278 21.10 -18.53 23.20
N ASN A 279 22.07 -19.45 23.18
CA ASN A 279 21.92 -20.79 22.64
C ASN A 279 21.32 -20.80 21.21
N THR A 280 21.71 -19.84 20.37
CA THR A 280 21.25 -19.71 18.97
C THR A 280 22.37 -19.09 18.12
N THR A 281 22.19 -18.99 16.82
CA THR A 281 23.06 -18.18 15.96
C THR A 281 22.78 -16.69 16.17
N CYS A 282 23.79 -15.84 15.99
CA CYS A 282 23.64 -14.40 15.99
C CYS A 282 24.38 -13.76 14.82
N VAL A 283 23.96 -12.54 14.56
CA VAL A 283 24.67 -11.57 13.74
C VAL A 283 25.48 -10.64 14.64
N ARG A 284 26.75 -10.40 14.30
CA ARG A 284 27.56 -9.39 14.99
C ARG A 284 27.28 -8.03 14.37
N SER A 285 26.64 -7.18 15.13
CA SER A 285 26.34 -5.79 14.80
C SER A 285 27.38 -4.85 15.40
N VAL A 286 27.74 -3.79 14.68
CA VAL A 286 28.61 -2.71 15.16
C VAL A 286 27.80 -1.43 15.18
N LEU A 287 27.47 -0.95 16.37
CA LEU A 287 26.56 0.17 16.57
C LEU A 287 27.33 1.41 17.05
N PRO A 288 27.09 2.59 16.46
CA PRO A 288 27.70 3.83 16.93
C PRO A 288 27.05 4.30 18.24
N CYS A 289 27.88 4.76 19.18
CA CYS A 289 27.48 5.28 20.48
C CYS A 289 27.35 6.82 20.53
N ASP A 290 27.42 7.50 19.39
CA ASP A 290 27.39 8.96 19.35
C ASP A 290 26.06 9.55 19.87
N ALA A 291 26.20 10.54 20.76
CA ALA A 291 25.11 11.34 21.33
C ALA A 291 24.66 12.51 20.44
N ALA A 292 25.34 12.78 19.31
CA ALA A 292 25.18 14.02 18.55
C ALA A 292 24.07 13.97 17.48
N ASP A 293 23.75 12.80 16.93
CA ASP A 293 22.84 12.70 15.77
C ASP A 293 21.36 12.52 16.14
N HIS A 294 21.04 12.29 17.43
CA HIS A 294 19.65 12.28 17.91
C HIS A 294 19.51 13.14 19.15
N LEU A 295 18.64 14.15 19.06
CA LEU A 295 18.28 15.07 20.13
C LEU A 295 18.10 14.31 21.46
N GLN A 296 19.01 14.55 22.39
CA GLN A 296 18.90 14.34 23.84
C GLN A 296 18.94 12.92 24.41
N ASP A 297 19.13 11.86 23.63
CA ASP A 297 19.20 10.50 24.23
C ASP A 297 20.62 10.12 24.68
N THR A 298 21.11 10.85 25.69
CA THR A 298 22.36 10.55 26.40
C THR A 298 22.32 9.21 27.15
N ASN A 299 21.18 8.52 27.14
CA ASN A 299 20.94 7.27 27.85
C ASN A 299 20.67 6.07 26.92
N SER A 300 21.30 6.04 25.73
CA SER A 300 21.30 4.85 24.89
C SER A 300 21.74 3.62 25.71
N PRO A 301 20.84 2.67 26.05
CA PRO A 301 21.02 1.73 27.18
C PRO A 301 22.17 0.73 27.02
N TRP A 302 22.67 0.55 25.80
CA TRP A 302 23.85 -0.25 25.46
C TRP A 302 25.17 0.49 25.46
N CYS A 303 25.17 1.82 25.43
CA CYS A 303 26.41 2.58 25.50
C CYS A 303 26.69 2.99 26.95
N SER A 304 25.64 3.26 27.74
CA SER A 304 25.76 3.69 29.14
C SER A 304 26.28 2.61 30.09
N ASN A 305 26.05 1.33 29.79
CA ASN A 305 26.41 0.20 30.66
C ASN A 305 27.67 -0.57 30.22
N ARG A 306 28.40 -0.09 29.21
CA ARG A 306 29.57 -0.80 28.66
C ARG A 306 30.86 -0.23 29.17
N THR A 307 31.83 -1.10 29.44
CA THR A 307 33.18 -0.68 29.85
C THR A 307 33.92 -0.09 28.65
N GLU A 308 34.97 0.69 28.90
CA GLU A 308 35.82 1.22 27.82
C GLU A 308 36.47 0.11 26.97
N GLU A 309 36.65 -1.08 27.53
CA GLU A 309 37.20 -2.26 26.84
C GLU A 309 36.19 -2.92 25.88
N GLU A 310 34.88 -2.78 26.14
CA GLU A 310 33.83 -3.29 25.27
C GLU A 310 33.50 -2.33 24.11
N MET A 311 33.95 -1.08 24.23
CA MET A 311 33.84 -0.06 23.21
C MET A 311 35.12 0.01 22.39
N PHE A 312 34.99 0.36 21.11
CA PHE A 312 36.14 0.63 20.25
C PHE A 312 35.89 1.85 19.38
N GLU A 313 36.96 2.54 19.03
CA GLU A 313 36.88 3.72 18.17
C GLU A 313 37.03 3.32 16.71
N LYS A 314 36.13 3.81 15.86
CA LYS A 314 36.17 3.65 14.41
C LYS A 314 35.74 4.98 13.80
N ASP A 315 36.56 5.52 12.91
CA ASP A 315 36.30 6.80 12.23
C ASP A 315 36.04 7.98 13.20
N GLY A 316 36.74 8.01 14.34
CA GLY A 316 36.59 9.05 15.37
C GLY A 316 35.33 8.94 16.23
N LYS A 317 34.56 7.86 16.07
CA LYS A 317 33.29 7.62 16.78
C LYS A 317 33.42 6.37 17.64
N LYS A 318 32.87 6.41 18.87
CA LYS A 318 32.82 5.23 19.74
C LYS A 318 31.75 4.27 19.22
N HIS A 319 32.09 2.99 19.17
CA HIS A 319 31.20 1.93 18.73
C HIS A 319 31.16 0.81 19.76
N VAL A 320 30.05 0.07 19.77
CA VAL A 320 29.89 -1.15 20.57
C VAL A 320 29.55 -2.32 19.64
N ALA A 321 30.16 -3.47 19.88
CA ALA A 321 29.79 -4.71 19.21
C ALA A 321 28.62 -5.36 19.96
N VAL A 322 27.48 -5.55 19.29
CA VAL A 322 26.29 -6.19 19.83
C VAL A 322 26.05 -7.50 19.08
N GLN A 323 25.68 -8.55 19.82
CA GLN A 323 25.22 -9.81 19.23
C GLN A 323 23.70 -9.75 19.11
N ILE A 324 23.19 -9.81 17.88
CA ILE A 324 21.75 -9.86 17.60
C ILE A 324 21.38 -11.34 17.36
N PRO A 325 20.76 -12.02 18.34
CA PRO A 325 20.36 -13.42 18.18
C PRO A 325 19.29 -13.58 17.11
N CYS A 326 19.45 -14.62 16.30
CA CYS A 326 18.45 -15.09 15.35
C CYS A 326 17.29 -15.70 16.13
N PHE A 327 16.09 -15.14 15.98
CA PHE A 327 14.90 -15.69 16.64
C PHE A 327 14.11 -16.64 15.74
N ALA A 328 14.29 -16.54 14.42
CA ALA A 328 13.73 -17.44 13.43
C ALA A 328 14.68 -17.61 12.25
N ASN A 329 14.51 -18.73 11.52
CA ASN A 329 15.15 -18.96 10.24
C ASN A 329 14.09 -18.90 9.13
N ILE A 330 14.43 -18.26 8.03
CA ILE A 330 13.58 -18.18 6.84
C ILE A 330 14.34 -18.73 5.64
N THR A 331 13.64 -19.51 4.82
CA THR A 331 14.12 -19.99 3.53
C THR A 331 13.38 -19.24 2.44
N VAL A 332 14.10 -18.44 1.65
CA VAL A 332 13.57 -17.81 0.44
C VAL A 332 13.82 -18.73 -0.74
N ASN A 333 12.74 -19.13 -1.40
CA ASN A 333 12.78 -19.95 -2.60
C ASN A 333 12.85 -19.07 -3.84
N SER A 334 13.86 -19.30 -4.68
CA SER A 334 14.07 -18.53 -5.91
C SER A 334 14.54 -19.42 -7.04
N ASN A 335 14.17 -19.10 -8.28
CA ASN A 335 14.70 -19.78 -9.46
C ASN A 335 15.98 -19.13 -10.00
N LEU A 336 16.47 -18.09 -9.31
CA LEU A 336 17.71 -17.38 -9.61
C LEU A 336 18.87 -18.04 -8.85
N PRO A 337 19.95 -18.48 -9.52
CA PRO A 337 21.06 -19.20 -8.89
C PRO A 337 21.97 -18.32 -8.02
N SER A 338 21.96 -17.01 -8.24
CA SER A 338 22.87 -16.05 -7.58
C SER A 338 22.10 -14.94 -6.89
N PHE A 339 20.98 -15.25 -6.23
CA PHE A 339 20.24 -14.25 -5.47
C PHE A 339 21.04 -13.81 -4.23
N GLN A 340 21.43 -12.55 -4.21
CA GLN A 340 22.11 -11.91 -3.08
C GLN A 340 21.19 -10.88 -2.44
N ILE A 341 20.81 -11.08 -1.18
CA ILE A 341 19.85 -10.22 -0.51
C ILE A 341 20.38 -8.80 -0.27
N HIS A 342 21.70 -8.68 -0.06
CA HIS A 342 22.42 -7.41 0.09
C HIS A 342 22.41 -6.55 -1.18
N GLU A 343 22.21 -7.15 -2.35
CA GLU A 343 22.14 -6.47 -3.65
C GLU A 343 20.69 -6.24 -4.12
N PHE A 344 19.70 -6.72 -3.36
CA PHE A 344 18.30 -6.65 -3.76
C PHE A 344 17.75 -5.23 -3.62
N ASN A 345 17.35 -4.64 -4.74
CA ASN A 345 16.82 -3.27 -4.82
C ASN A 345 15.29 -3.22 -5.02
N GLY A 346 14.59 -4.35 -4.86
CA GLY A 346 13.17 -4.46 -5.12
C GLY A 346 12.80 -4.89 -6.54
N THR A 347 13.77 -4.96 -7.47
CA THR A 347 13.55 -5.49 -8.82
C THR A 347 14.24 -6.83 -8.98
N LEU A 348 13.50 -7.82 -9.48
CA LEU A 348 14.08 -9.12 -9.83
C LEU A 348 14.93 -8.96 -11.10
N PRO A 349 16.16 -9.51 -11.14
CA PRO A 349 16.99 -9.42 -12.32
C PRO A 349 16.31 -10.11 -13.52
N GLU A 350 16.22 -9.39 -14.64
CA GLU A 350 15.77 -9.95 -15.91
C GLU A 350 16.84 -10.88 -16.48
N GLY A 351 16.78 -12.17 -16.15
CA GLY A 351 17.68 -13.14 -16.76
C GLY A 351 17.83 -14.41 -15.97
N GLN A 352 17.53 -15.52 -16.63
CA GLN A 352 17.72 -16.90 -16.17
C GLN A 352 16.74 -17.38 -15.11
N ASN A 353 15.46 -17.47 -15.50
CA ASN A 353 14.58 -18.45 -14.88
C ASN A 353 15.17 -19.84 -15.14
N SER A 354 15.79 -20.41 -14.12
CA SER A 354 16.17 -21.82 -14.16
C SER A 354 14.96 -22.69 -13.84
N SER A 355 14.99 -23.96 -14.24
CA SER A 355 14.00 -24.95 -13.80
C SER A 355 14.21 -25.42 -12.35
N TYR A 356 15.29 -24.97 -11.71
CA TYR A 356 15.68 -25.36 -10.36
C TYR A 356 15.22 -24.29 -9.37
N THR A 357 14.71 -24.75 -8.22
CA THR A 357 14.45 -23.87 -7.08
C THR A 357 15.63 -23.93 -6.13
N TYR A 358 16.28 -22.79 -5.93
CA TYR A 358 17.32 -22.56 -4.96
C TYR A 358 16.70 -22.14 -3.62
N HIS A 359 17.29 -22.63 -2.54
CA HIS A 359 16.84 -22.39 -1.17
C HIS A 359 17.86 -21.52 -0.44
N TYR A 360 17.56 -20.24 -0.30
CA TYR A 360 18.41 -19.29 0.40
C TYR A 360 17.97 -19.17 1.85
N ARG A 361 18.85 -19.49 2.80
CA ARG A 361 18.52 -19.48 4.22
C ARG A 361 19.07 -18.24 4.91
N TYR A 362 18.19 -17.56 5.63
CA TYR A 362 18.49 -16.35 6.37
C TYR A 362 18.11 -16.47 7.84
N CYS A 363 18.91 -15.84 8.66
CA CYS A 363 18.60 -15.49 10.04
C CYS A 363 17.67 -14.27 10.05
N VAL A 364 16.58 -14.35 10.80
CA VAL A 364 15.73 -13.19 11.11
C VAL A 364 16.14 -12.64 12.47
N GLY A 365 16.72 -11.43 12.47
CA GLY A 365 17.09 -10.73 13.71
C GLY A 365 15.92 -9.96 14.33
N THR A 366 15.11 -9.32 13.47
CA THR A 366 13.94 -8.52 13.84
C THR A 366 12.85 -8.71 12.80
N LEU A 367 11.59 -8.77 13.26
CA LEU A 367 10.39 -8.77 12.43
C LEU A 367 9.44 -7.70 12.93
N ALA A 368 9.00 -6.80 12.07
CA ALA A 368 7.96 -5.83 12.36
C ALA A 368 6.72 -6.13 11.52
N ILE A 369 5.59 -6.36 12.18
CA ILE A 369 4.31 -6.66 11.53
C ILE A 369 3.40 -5.43 11.68
N PRO A 370 2.76 -4.95 10.60
CA PRO A 370 1.81 -3.85 10.70
C PRO A 370 0.62 -4.24 11.58
N GLY A 371 0.17 -3.29 12.39
CA GLY A 371 -1.11 -3.36 13.09
C GLY A 371 -2.29 -3.29 12.12
N PRO A 372 -3.52 -3.46 12.62
CA PRO A 372 -4.71 -3.39 11.79
C PRO A 372 -4.83 -2.00 11.14
N GLU A 373 -5.27 -1.95 9.88
CA GLU A 373 -5.37 -0.69 9.14
C GLU A 373 -6.29 0.33 9.83
N SER A 374 -7.26 -0.13 10.62
CA SER A 374 -8.13 0.73 11.44
C SER A 374 -7.41 1.55 12.51
N GLU A 375 -6.18 1.18 12.89
CA GLU A 375 -5.38 1.93 13.87
C GLU A 375 -4.48 2.98 13.23
N ALA A 376 -4.37 2.98 11.89
CA ALA A 376 -3.60 4.00 11.19
C ALA A 376 -4.21 5.39 11.42
N CYS A 377 -3.35 6.40 11.48
CA CYS A 377 -3.77 7.79 11.63
C CYS A 377 -3.16 8.68 10.55
N LEU A 378 -3.84 9.78 10.24
CA LEU A 378 -3.37 10.77 9.28
C LEU A 378 -2.44 11.76 9.97
N GLN A 379 -1.22 11.89 9.46
CA GLN A 379 -0.31 12.96 9.83
C GLN A 379 -0.73 14.22 9.07
N VAL A 380 -1.37 15.15 9.77
CA VAL A 380 -1.68 16.47 9.23
C VAL A 380 -0.40 17.28 9.25
N ASP A 381 0.13 17.65 8.08
CA ASP A 381 1.25 18.56 8.01
C ASP A 381 0.83 19.94 8.55
N PRO A 382 1.37 20.41 9.68
CA PRO A 382 1.00 21.70 10.25
C PRO A 382 1.38 22.87 9.33
N ALA A 383 2.27 22.66 8.36
CA ALA A 383 2.70 23.67 7.40
C ALA A 383 1.87 23.69 6.11
N ALA A 384 1.00 22.71 5.87
CA ALA A 384 0.13 22.73 4.70
C ALA A 384 -0.86 23.90 4.84
N PRO A 385 -0.87 24.88 3.90
CA PRO A 385 -1.78 26.00 3.98
C PRO A 385 -3.20 25.46 3.94
N VAL A 386 -3.97 25.75 5.00
CA VAL A 386 -5.41 25.50 5.02
C VAL A 386 -5.97 26.24 3.81
N LEU A 387 -6.41 25.49 2.79
CA LEU A 387 -7.11 26.02 1.64
C LEU A 387 -8.35 26.74 2.18
N GLN A 388 -8.23 28.05 2.37
CA GLN A 388 -9.36 28.92 2.71
C GLN A 388 -10.30 28.85 1.53
N THR A 389 -11.34 28.03 1.66
CA THR A 389 -12.46 28.01 0.72
C THR A 389 -13.10 29.38 0.82
N SER A 390 -12.89 30.24 -0.18
CA SER A 390 -13.59 31.50 -0.30
C SER A 390 -15.08 31.21 -0.44
N SER A 391 -15.83 31.59 0.58
CA SER A 391 -17.29 31.57 0.65
C SER A 391 -17.92 32.52 -0.37
#